data_AF-A0A936MIR6-F1
#
_entry.id   AF-A0A936MIR6-F1
#
_cell.length_a   1.000
_cell.length_b   1.000
_cell.length_c   1.000
_cell.angle_alpha   90.00
_cell.angle_beta   90.00
_cell.angle_gamma   90.00
#
_symmetry.space_group_name_H-M   'P 1'
#
loop_
_entity.id
_entity.type
_entity.pdbx_description
1 polymer ?
#
loop_
_entity_poly.entity_id
_entity_poly.type
_entity_poly.pdbx_seq_one_letter_code
_entity_poly.pdbx_strand_id
1 'polypeptide(L)'
;MVLGLELSTWQFTKSLSVEDVRVLAVETSKGWSSEMISQRLTDVGRTHNIRYVISDGGINLKCALRLSSLVHVPDCSHVAANALARQYTKHEGYISLSKSAGALRRKWYLSKNVVYMPPVQRSKSRFQNIFPTIEWALTIVQEWERIPIEVRAELLFVKKNEALVVEMFEQITVVNSLLKILKVKGFTAQAKEQITVLIDTLTTPRGQRIRQEIATYLATLSSLTATDETLVCCSDIIESYFGKFKQKINPNSPHSLTEFVLTIANFAGAFNKQEIKEALEKITCKDLSKWNKNDASLAKKRKKIFNKNGMKKAA
;
A
#
# COMPACT_ATOMS: atom_id res chain seq x y z
N MET A 1 10.34 -9.07 -1.29
CA MET A 1 11.15 -8.02 -1.93
C MET A 1 11.71 -7.15 -0.82
N VAL A 2 12.99 -6.82 -0.90
CA VAL A 2 13.68 -5.90 0.01
C VAL A 2 14.22 -4.76 -0.86
N LEU A 3 13.85 -3.53 -0.49
CA LEU A 3 14.35 -2.31 -1.11
C LEU A 3 15.31 -1.63 -0.14
N GLY A 4 16.43 -1.14 -0.66
CA GLY A 4 17.42 -0.37 0.07
C GLY A 4 17.28 1.11 -0.24
N LEU A 5 17.44 1.94 0.78
CA LEU A 5 17.55 3.38 0.68
C LEU A 5 18.85 3.79 1.38
N GLU A 6 19.67 4.59 0.71
CA GLU A 6 20.90 5.12 1.28
C GLU A 6 20.60 6.38 2.08
N LEU A 7 20.64 6.28 3.42
CA LEU A 7 20.26 7.39 4.30
C LEU A 7 21.26 8.54 4.29
N SER A 8 22.55 8.28 4.02
CA SER A 8 23.61 9.31 3.96
C SER A 8 23.42 10.31 2.82
N THR A 9 22.72 9.92 1.76
CA THR A 9 22.50 10.75 0.56
C THR A 9 21.07 11.28 0.47
N TRP A 10 20.16 10.81 1.34
CA TRP A 10 18.75 11.17 1.30
C TRP A 10 18.46 12.54 1.95
N GLN A 11 17.84 13.45 1.19
CA GLN A 11 17.70 14.86 1.55
C GLN A 11 16.33 15.28 2.11
N PHE A 12 15.34 14.39 2.14
CA PHE A 12 13.99 14.68 2.68
C PHE A 12 13.29 15.93 2.06
N THR A 13 13.50 16.17 0.77
CA THR A 13 12.87 17.28 0.02
C THR A 13 11.63 16.85 -0.76
N LYS A 14 11.45 15.54 -0.95
CA LYS A 14 10.36 14.93 -1.71
C LYS A 14 9.97 13.58 -1.11
N SER A 15 8.81 13.07 -1.49
CA SER A 15 8.46 11.68 -1.23
C SER A 15 9.37 10.73 -2.02
N LEU A 16 9.60 9.53 -1.49
CA LEU A 16 10.39 8.49 -2.16
C LEU A 16 9.81 8.17 -3.55
N SER A 17 10.67 8.22 -4.55
CA SER A 17 10.40 7.72 -5.89
C SER A 17 11.19 6.45 -6.19
N VAL A 18 10.91 5.83 -7.33
CA VAL A 18 11.50 4.54 -7.72
C VAL A 18 13.00 4.66 -7.97
N GLU A 19 13.45 5.85 -8.33
CA GLU A 19 14.83 6.18 -8.62
C GLU A 19 15.67 6.37 -7.33
N ASP A 20 15.01 6.57 -6.17
CA ASP A 20 15.67 6.85 -4.89
C ASP A 20 16.04 5.56 -4.13
N VAL A 21 15.48 4.42 -4.54
CA VAL A 21 15.67 3.13 -3.86
C VAL A 21 16.34 2.13 -4.80
N ARG A 22 16.98 1.11 -4.23
CA ARG A 22 17.60 0.00 -4.98
C ARG A 22 16.99 -1.32 -4.54
N VAL A 23 16.90 -2.25 -5.48
CA VAL A 23 16.40 -3.60 -5.17
C VAL A 23 17.53 -4.43 -4.59
N LEU A 24 17.44 -4.79 -3.31
CA LEU A 24 18.46 -5.59 -2.61
C LEU A 24 18.17 -7.09 -2.70
N ALA A 25 16.89 -7.47 -2.68
CA ALA A 25 16.48 -8.86 -2.82
C ALA A 25 15.07 -8.99 -3.41
N VAL A 26 14.87 -9.93 -4.33
CA VAL A 26 13.56 -10.30 -4.87
C VAL A 26 13.46 -11.81 -4.95
N GLU A 27 12.44 -12.35 -4.29
CA GLU A 27 12.18 -13.78 -4.26
C GLU A 27 10.68 -14.05 -4.30
N THR A 28 10.32 -15.19 -4.88
CA THR A 28 8.95 -15.69 -4.94
C THR A 28 8.83 -16.94 -4.08
N SER A 29 7.80 -17.00 -3.26
CA SER A 29 7.45 -18.18 -2.46
C SER A 29 5.93 -18.29 -2.36
N LYS A 30 5.41 -19.50 -2.10
CA LYS A 30 3.98 -19.73 -1.79
C LYS A 30 3.55 -19.06 -0.49
N GLY A 31 4.50 -18.85 0.41
CA GLY A 31 4.31 -18.17 1.70
C GLY A 31 5.66 -17.74 2.28
N TRP A 32 5.62 -16.76 3.17
CA TRP A 32 6.80 -16.23 3.84
C TRP A 32 6.62 -16.35 5.33
N SER A 33 7.36 -17.27 5.96
CA SER A 33 7.42 -17.38 7.43
C SER A 33 8.36 -16.32 7.99
N SER A 34 8.26 -16.07 9.30
CA SER A 34 9.13 -15.12 10.00
C SER A 34 10.61 -15.50 9.88
N GLU A 35 10.90 -16.80 9.93
CA GLU A 35 12.26 -17.37 9.82
C GLU A 35 12.82 -17.17 8.41
N MET A 36 12.01 -17.42 7.38
CA MET A 36 12.41 -17.17 5.99
C MET A 36 12.75 -15.70 5.75
N ILE A 37 11.90 -14.79 6.25
CA ILE A 37 12.14 -13.34 6.12
C ILE A 37 13.39 -12.95 6.90
N SER A 38 13.55 -13.42 8.14
CA SER A 38 14.71 -13.16 8.99
C SER A 38 16.00 -13.60 8.30
N GLN A 39 16.03 -14.80 7.72
CA GLN A 39 17.20 -15.29 7.00
C GLN A 39 17.57 -14.37 5.83
N ARG A 40 16.59 -13.86 5.09
CA ARG A 40 16.85 -12.93 3.98
C ARG A 40 17.36 -11.58 4.45
N LEU A 41 16.84 -11.05 5.55
CA LEU A 41 17.35 -9.82 6.13
C LEU A 41 18.79 -10.00 6.63
N THR A 42 19.12 -11.16 7.21
CA THR A 42 20.49 -11.51 7.58
C THR A 42 21.41 -11.59 6.37
N ASP A 43 20.97 -12.21 5.26
CA ASP A 43 21.76 -12.30 4.03
C ASP A 43 22.05 -10.90 3.45
N VAL A 44 21.07 -9.99 3.45
CA VAL A 44 21.27 -8.58 3.06
C VAL A 44 22.23 -7.87 4.04
N GLY A 45 22.09 -8.11 5.33
CA GLY A 45 22.94 -7.54 6.39
C GLY A 45 24.41 -7.95 6.31
N ARG A 46 24.76 -9.02 5.59
CA ARG A 46 26.17 -9.40 5.34
C ARG A 46 26.88 -8.47 4.36
N THR A 47 26.13 -7.80 3.49
CA THR A 47 26.66 -6.96 2.41
C THR A 47 26.34 -5.47 2.61
N HIS A 48 25.36 -5.16 3.45
CA HIS A 48 24.90 -3.81 3.70
C HIS A 48 24.73 -3.58 5.21
N ASN A 49 25.13 -2.40 5.69
CA ASN A 49 24.84 -2.00 7.06
C ASN A 49 23.38 -1.51 7.16
N ILE A 50 22.55 -2.22 7.92
CA ILE A 50 21.11 -1.92 8.06
C ILE A 50 20.87 -1.11 9.34
N ARG A 51 20.55 0.18 9.19
CA ARG A 51 20.23 1.07 10.33
C ARG A 51 18.87 0.76 10.96
N TYR A 52 17.84 0.55 10.14
CA TYR A 52 16.50 0.11 10.52
C TYR A 52 15.74 -0.43 9.29
N VAL A 53 14.59 -1.07 9.52
CA VAL A 53 13.69 -1.56 8.46
C VAL A 53 12.33 -0.92 8.60
N ILE A 54 11.78 -0.44 7.48
CA ILE A 54 10.40 0.04 7.39
C ILE A 54 9.53 -1.08 6.83
N SER A 55 8.44 -1.40 7.51
CA SER A 55 7.46 -2.33 6.99
C SER A 55 6.08 -2.07 7.54
N ASP A 56 5.07 -2.67 6.90
CA ASP A 56 3.76 -2.78 7.50
C ASP A 56 3.80 -3.55 8.83
N GLY A 57 2.69 -3.52 9.56
CA GLY A 57 2.55 -4.15 10.85
C GLY A 57 2.29 -5.66 10.82
N GLY A 58 2.55 -6.34 9.70
CA GLY A 58 2.33 -7.77 9.52
C GLY A 58 3.04 -8.60 10.57
N ILE A 59 2.34 -9.59 11.14
CA ILE A 59 2.84 -10.40 12.26
C ILE A 59 4.16 -11.09 11.90
N ASN A 60 4.25 -11.66 10.68
CA ASN A 60 5.47 -12.34 10.23
C ASN A 60 6.65 -11.38 10.09
N LEU A 61 6.41 -10.14 9.62
CA LEU A 61 7.45 -9.12 9.47
C LEU A 61 7.95 -8.65 10.84
N LYS A 62 7.04 -8.34 11.77
CA LYS A 62 7.41 -7.98 13.15
C LYS A 62 8.21 -9.07 13.84
N CYS A 63 7.78 -10.32 13.70
CA CYS A 63 8.47 -11.44 14.31
C CYS A 63 9.84 -11.67 13.67
N ALA A 64 9.95 -11.58 12.34
CA ALA A 64 11.22 -11.67 11.60
C ALA A 64 12.23 -10.59 12.03
N LEU A 65 11.80 -9.33 12.16
CA LEU A 65 12.66 -8.23 12.57
C LEU A 65 13.16 -8.41 14.00
N ARG A 66 12.32 -8.92 14.89
CA ARG A 66 12.73 -9.30 16.25
C ARG A 66 13.75 -10.44 16.25
N LEU A 67 13.55 -11.46 15.42
CA LEU A 67 14.50 -12.58 15.27
C LEU A 67 15.86 -12.12 14.71
N SER A 68 15.85 -11.12 13.84
CA SER A 68 17.06 -10.52 13.26
C SER A 68 17.69 -9.42 14.13
N SER A 69 17.12 -9.10 15.30
CA SER A 69 17.52 -7.96 16.13
C SER A 69 17.59 -6.63 15.37
N LEU A 70 16.74 -6.46 14.35
CA LEU A 70 16.69 -5.26 13.53
C LEU A 70 15.66 -4.28 14.07
N VAL A 71 16.01 -3.00 14.09
CA VAL A 71 15.09 -1.92 14.49
C VAL A 71 13.95 -1.83 13.48
N HIS A 72 12.71 -1.95 13.97
CA HIS A 72 11.51 -1.81 13.15
C HIS A 72 10.94 -0.40 13.25
N VAL A 73 10.79 0.27 12.11
CA VAL A 73 10.03 1.51 11.96
C VAL A 73 8.67 1.14 11.33
N PRO A 74 7.54 1.28 12.07
CA PRO A 74 6.24 0.96 11.51
C PRO A 74 5.84 1.96 10.42
N ASP A 75 5.28 1.45 9.33
CA ASP A 75 4.81 2.25 8.20
C ASP A 75 3.69 3.24 8.60
N CYS A 76 3.88 4.52 8.30
CA CYS A 76 2.97 5.59 8.69
C CYS A 76 1.59 5.48 8.01
N SER A 77 1.56 5.12 6.72
CA SER A 77 0.31 4.95 5.96
C SER A 77 -0.55 3.83 6.54
N HIS A 78 0.06 2.71 6.91
CA HIS A 78 -0.61 1.57 7.53
C HIS A 78 -1.08 1.88 8.94
N VAL A 79 -0.25 2.56 9.75
CA VAL A 79 -0.65 2.99 11.10
C VAL A 79 -1.87 3.89 11.04
N ALA A 80 -1.83 4.92 10.20
CA ALA A 80 -2.94 5.88 10.06
C ALA A 80 -4.21 5.21 9.50
N ALA A 81 -4.08 4.36 8.48
CA ALA A 81 -5.20 3.62 7.93
C ALA A 81 -5.83 2.67 8.96
N ASN A 82 -5.02 2.01 9.79
CA ASN A 82 -5.51 1.13 10.85
C ASN A 82 -6.21 1.90 11.97
N ALA A 83 -5.72 3.09 12.34
CA ALA A 83 -6.35 3.94 13.33
C ALA A 83 -7.78 4.32 12.92
N LEU A 84 -7.95 4.75 11.66
CA LEU A 84 -9.28 5.01 11.11
C LEU A 84 -10.12 3.72 11.00
N ALA A 85 -9.52 2.62 10.55
CA ALA A 85 -10.22 1.34 10.38
C ALA A 85 -10.82 0.81 11.68
N ARG A 86 -10.11 0.94 12.80
CA ARG A 86 -10.62 0.53 14.11
C ARG A 86 -11.88 1.28 14.52
N GLN A 87 -12.03 2.55 14.12
CA GLN A 87 -13.19 3.36 14.47
C GLN A 87 -14.43 3.04 13.64
N TYR A 88 -14.25 2.72 12.35
CA TYR A 88 -15.37 2.69 11.40
C TYR A 88 -15.69 1.32 10.82
N THR A 89 -14.77 0.35 10.81
CA THR A 89 -15.00 -0.95 10.14
C THR A 89 -16.25 -1.67 10.64
N LYS A 90 -16.60 -1.49 11.93
CA LYS A 90 -17.80 -2.08 12.56
C LYS A 90 -18.94 -1.08 12.77
N HIS A 91 -18.78 0.17 12.34
CA HIS A 91 -19.77 1.21 12.56
C HIS A 91 -20.95 1.04 11.59
N GLU A 92 -22.17 0.94 12.11
CA GLU A 92 -23.36 0.61 11.32
C GLU A 92 -23.66 1.63 10.23
N GLY A 93 -23.62 2.93 10.58
CA GLY A 93 -23.83 4.01 9.62
C GLY A 93 -22.81 3.98 8.47
N TYR A 94 -21.58 3.57 8.78
CA TYR A 94 -20.51 3.46 7.78
C TYR A 94 -20.74 2.26 6.85
N ILE A 95 -21.06 1.10 7.42
CA ILE A 95 -21.38 -0.12 6.67
C ILE A 95 -22.58 0.13 5.75
N SER A 96 -23.62 0.80 6.26
CA SER A 96 -24.81 1.16 5.50
C SER A 96 -24.50 2.12 4.35
N LEU A 97 -23.76 3.21 4.63
CA LEU A 97 -23.32 4.18 3.62
C LEU A 97 -22.52 3.51 2.51
N SER A 98 -21.53 2.68 2.85
CA SER A 98 -20.68 1.97 1.89
C SER A 98 -21.48 1.01 1.01
N LYS A 99 -22.36 0.19 1.61
CA LYS A 99 -23.22 -0.75 0.87
C LYS A 99 -24.15 -0.03 -0.10
N SER A 100 -24.81 1.03 0.36
CA SER A 100 -25.74 1.83 -0.45
C SER A 100 -25.03 2.51 -1.59
N ALA A 101 -23.87 3.13 -1.35
CA ALA A 101 -23.04 3.72 -2.41
C ALA A 101 -22.59 2.66 -3.45
N GLY A 102 -22.19 1.47 -3.00
CA GLY A 102 -21.82 0.38 -3.91
C GLY A 102 -22.98 -0.12 -4.77
N ALA A 103 -24.19 -0.23 -4.19
CA ALA A 103 -25.40 -0.60 -4.92
C ALA A 103 -25.82 0.49 -5.92
N LEU A 104 -25.80 1.75 -5.49
CA LEU A 104 -26.15 2.90 -6.32
C LEU A 104 -25.23 3.02 -7.52
N ARG A 105 -23.91 2.84 -7.32
CA ARG A 105 -22.95 2.84 -8.42
C ARG A 105 -23.28 1.80 -9.48
N ARG A 106 -23.63 0.56 -9.09
CA ARG A 106 -24.03 -0.48 -10.05
C ARG A 106 -25.28 -0.10 -10.82
N LYS A 107 -26.25 0.52 -10.14
CA LYS A 107 -27.51 0.98 -10.76
C LYS A 107 -27.27 2.14 -11.74
N TRP A 108 -26.36 3.06 -11.42
CA TRP A 108 -26.17 4.30 -12.19
C TRP A 108 -25.08 4.23 -13.26
N TYR A 109 -24.33 3.12 -13.34
CA TYR A 109 -23.18 3.00 -14.25
C TYR A 109 -23.49 3.30 -15.72
N LEU A 110 -24.71 3.00 -16.19
CA LEU A 110 -25.19 3.29 -17.55
C LEU A 110 -26.48 4.12 -17.55
N SER A 111 -26.75 4.88 -16.47
CA SER A 111 -27.95 5.70 -16.37
C SER A 111 -27.67 7.19 -16.58
N LYS A 112 -28.72 7.98 -16.78
CA LYS A 112 -28.65 9.45 -16.82
C LYS A 112 -28.09 10.09 -15.54
N ASN A 113 -28.07 9.35 -14.43
CA ASN A 113 -27.58 9.83 -13.12
C ASN A 113 -26.06 9.59 -12.93
N VAL A 114 -25.34 9.14 -13.97
CA VAL A 114 -23.90 8.86 -13.91
C VAL A 114 -23.07 10.04 -13.38
N VAL A 115 -23.54 11.28 -13.59
CA VAL A 115 -22.91 12.52 -13.12
C VAL A 115 -22.80 12.57 -11.59
N TYR A 116 -23.74 11.98 -10.86
CA TYR A 116 -23.77 11.95 -9.40
C TYR A 116 -23.25 10.63 -8.81
N MET A 117 -22.70 9.75 -9.67
CA MET A 117 -22.37 8.38 -9.32
C MET A 117 -21.26 8.28 -8.25
N PRO A 118 -21.44 7.46 -7.19
CA PRO A 118 -20.40 7.20 -6.22
C PRO A 118 -19.14 6.59 -6.87
N PRO A 119 -17.93 6.84 -6.37
CA PRO A 119 -16.70 6.30 -6.93
C PRO A 119 -16.56 4.77 -6.74
N VAL A 120 -15.59 4.18 -7.44
CA VAL A 120 -15.31 2.74 -7.33
C VAL A 120 -14.76 2.41 -5.93
N GLN A 121 -15.44 1.52 -5.21
CA GLN A 121 -14.92 0.93 -3.98
C GLN A 121 -14.04 -0.28 -4.32
N ARG A 122 -12.73 -0.17 -4.09
CA ARG A 122 -11.79 -1.28 -4.31
C ARG A 122 -11.73 -2.20 -3.07
N SER A 123 -11.69 -3.51 -3.32
CA SER A 123 -11.75 -4.54 -2.26
C SER A 123 -10.45 -4.75 -1.45
N LYS A 124 -9.30 -4.25 -1.93
CA LYS A 124 -7.96 -4.42 -1.31
C LYS A 124 -7.44 -3.10 -0.72
N SER A 125 -6.92 -3.11 0.52
CA SER A 125 -6.64 -1.89 1.33
C SER A 125 -7.90 -1.09 1.65
N ARG A 126 -8.80 -1.72 2.42
CA ARG A 126 -10.21 -1.31 2.59
C ARG A 126 -10.38 0.13 3.08
N PHE A 127 -9.48 0.60 3.95
CA PHE A 127 -9.65 1.92 4.55
C PHE A 127 -9.04 3.05 3.73
N GLN A 128 -7.93 2.83 3.01
CA GLN A 128 -7.40 3.87 2.11
C GLN A 128 -8.33 4.14 0.92
N ASN A 129 -9.06 3.12 0.45
CA ASN A 129 -10.03 3.28 -0.65
C ASN A 129 -11.34 3.94 -0.24
N ILE A 130 -11.51 4.28 1.04
CA ILE A 130 -12.75 4.88 1.52
C ILE A 130 -12.80 6.38 1.26
N PHE A 131 -11.65 7.03 1.13
CA PHE A 131 -11.54 8.48 1.02
C PHE A 131 -12.35 9.02 -0.16
N PRO A 132 -12.26 8.45 -1.38
CA PRO A 132 -13.07 8.93 -2.49
C PRO A 132 -14.58 8.84 -2.21
N THR A 133 -15.01 7.80 -1.49
CA THR A 133 -16.45 7.63 -1.17
C THR A 133 -16.91 8.68 -0.15
N ILE A 134 -16.07 9.02 0.83
CA ILE A 134 -16.41 10.05 1.83
C ILE A 134 -16.35 11.45 1.19
N GLU A 135 -15.35 11.73 0.36
CA GLU A 135 -15.27 12.98 -0.43
C GLU A 135 -16.51 13.16 -1.30
N TRP A 136 -16.89 12.12 -2.05
CA TRP A 136 -18.12 12.13 -2.84
C TRP A 136 -19.36 12.39 -1.97
N ALA A 137 -19.48 11.68 -0.84
CA ALA A 137 -20.62 11.83 0.06
C ALA A 137 -20.70 13.26 0.62
N LEU A 138 -19.56 13.87 0.96
CA LEU A 138 -19.52 15.26 1.41
C LEU A 138 -19.97 16.22 0.31
N THR A 139 -19.49 16.03 -0.93
CA THR A 139 -19.94 16.83 -2.07
C THR A 139 -21.46 16.73 -2.27
N ILE A 140 -22.04 15.53 -2.14
CA ILE A 140 -23.50 15.33 -2.21
C ILE A 140 -24.23 16.10 -1.10
N VAL A 141 -23.69 16.11 0.13
CA VAL A 141 -24.25 16.87 1.25
C VAL A 141 -24.20 18.37 0.98
N GLN A 142 -23.06 18.89 0.51
CA GLN A 142 -22.84 20.32 0.28
C GLN A 142 -23.66 20.85 -0.90
N GLU A 143 -23.78 20.06 -1.96
CA GLU A 143 -24.51 20.42 -3.17
C GLU A 143 -25.97 19.96 -3.15
N TRP A 144 -26.49 19.53 -1.98
CA TRP A 144 -27.81 18.90 -1.85
C TRP A 144 -28.91 19.70 -2.53
N GLU A 145 -28.92 21.03 -2.35
CA GLU A 145 -29.94 21.92 -2.93
C GLU A 145 -29.81 22.14 -4.45
N ARG A 146 -28.67 21.80 -5.06
CA ARG A 146 -28.46 21.87 -6.51
C ARG A 146 -28.76 20.56 -7.23
N ILE A 147 -28.88 19.45 -6.49
CA ILE A 147 -29.17 18.13 -7.06
C ILE A 147 -30.67 18.05 -7.43
N PRO A 148 -31.07 17.49 -8.59
CA PRO A 148 -32.47 17.30 -8.95
C PRO A 148 -33.22 16.43 -7.93
N ILE A 149 -34.49 16.76 -7.66
CA ILE A 149 -35.32 16.10 -6.64
C ILE A 149 -35.41 14.59 -6.87
N GLU A 150 -35.50 14.15 -8.13
CA GLU A 150 -35.57 12.73 -8.51
C GLU A 150 -34.30 11.98 -8.14
N VAL A 151 -33.15 12.66 -8.19
CA VAL A 151 -31.84 12.08 -7.81
C VAL A 151 -31.68 12.08 -6.30
N ARG A 152 -32.14 13.15 -5.61
CA ARG A 152 -32.09 13.23 -4.13
C ARG A 152 -32.79 12.06 -3.45
N ALA A 153 -33.92 11.61 -3.99
CA ALA A 153 -34.67 10.48 -3.44
C ALA A 153 -33.81 9.22 -3.25
N GLU A 154 -32.91 8.94 -4.20
CA GLU A 154 -31.98 7.80 -4.13
C GLU A 154 -30.73 8.09 -3.29
N LEU A 155 -30.41 9.37 -3.02
CA LEU A 155 -29.27 9.81 -2.22
C LEU A 155 -29.60 10.10 -0.75
N LEU A 156 -30.86 9.90 -0.33
CA LEU A 156 -31.28 10.13 1.07
C LEU A 156 -30.43 9.39 2.10
N PHE A 157 -29.85 8.23 1.75
CA PHE A 157 -28.95 7.52 2.65
C PHE A 157 -27.66 8.31 2.96
N VAL A 158 -27.20 9.17 2.05
CA VAL A 158 -26.06 10.06 2.29
C VAL A 158 -26.47 11.15 3.27
N LYS A 159 -27.60 11.81 3.01
CA LYS A 159 -28.13 12.87 3.89
C LYS A 159 -28.43 12.37 5.31
N LYS A 160 -28.96 11.15 5.44
CA LYS A 160 -29.16 10.47 6.74
C LYS A 160 -27.85 10.24 7.52
N ASN A 161 -26.72 10.12 6.82
CA ASN A 161 -25.40 9.91 7.41
C ASN A 161 -24.53 11.18 7.37
N GLU A 162 -25.11 12.36 7.17
CA GLU A 162 -24.37 13.62 7.00
C GLU A 162 -23.37 13.90 8.12
N ALA A 163 -23.80 13.81 9.39
CA ALA A 163 -22.91 14.05 10.53
C ALA A 163 -21.71 13.07 10.55
N LEU A 164 -21.94 11.81 10.17
CA LEU A 164 -20.89 10.80 10.06
C LEU A 164 -19.93 11.11 8.91
N VAL A 165 -20.46 11.56 7.76
CA VAL A 165 -19.67 11.93 6.58
C VAL A 165 -18.76 13.13 6.91
N VAL A 166 -19.30 14.17 7.53
CA VAL A 166 -18.54 15.36 7.94
C VAL A 166 -17.43 14.97 8.91
N GLU A 167 -17.74 14.22 9.98
CA GLU A 167 -16.74 13.76 10.94
C GLU A 167 -15.63 12.91 10.28
N MET A 168 -16.00 11.96 9.42
CA MET A 168 -15.02 11.13 8.72
C MET A 168 -14.13 11.97 7.81
N PHE A 169 -14.70 12.95 7.11
CA PHE A 169 -13.95 13.83 6.22
C PHE A 169 -12.92 14.68 6.98
N GLU A 170 -13.31 15.26 8.12
CA GLU A 170 -12.39 16.02 8.98
C GLU A 170 -11.21 15.15 9.44
N GLN A 171 -11.50 13.93 9.92
CA GLN A 171 -10.47 12.99 10.37
C GLN A 171 -9.54 12.55 9.23
N ILE A 172 -10.09 12.25 8.06
CA ILE A 172 -9.31 11.89 6.86
C ILE A 172 -8.42 13.06 6.43
N THR A 173 -8.92 14.30 6.51
CA THR A 173 -8.16 15.50 6.14
C THR A 173 -6.94 15.70 7.05
N VAL A 174 -7.13 15.55 8.36
CA VAL A 174 -6.03 15.58 9.34
C VAL A 174 -5.01 14.46 9.08
N VAL A 175 -5.50 13.24 8.84
CA VAL A 175 -4.65 12.07 8.53
C VAL A 175 -3.87 12.25 7.21
N ASN A 176 -4.47 12.82 6.18
CA ASN A 176 -3.75 13.08 4.94
C ASN A 176 -2.69 14.17 5.12
N SER A 177 -2.97 15.19 5.93
CA SER A 177 -2.03 16.27 6.24
C SER A 177 -0.80 15.75 6.99
N LEU A 178 -0.98 14.92 8.01
CA LEU A 178 0.17 14.32 8.72
C LEU A 178 0.95 13.35 7.83
N LEU A 179 0.27 12.54 6.99
CA LEU A 179 0.96 11.63 6.07
C LEU A 179 1.79 12.41 5.06
N LYS A 180 1.30 13.55 4.56
CA LYS A 180 2.07 14.43 3.67
C LYS A 180 3.35 14.94 4.34
N ILE A 181 3.28 15.34 5.61
CA ILE A 181 4.46 15.76 6.37
C ILE A 181 5.47 14.61 6.46
N LEU A 182 5.04 13.44 6.96
CA LEU A 182 5.91 12.28 7.17
C LEU A 182 6.53 11.73 5.89
N LYS A 183 5.79 11.74 4.77
CA LYS A 183 6.26 11.22 3.49
C LYS A 183 7.30 12.10 2.82
N VAL A 184 7.15 13.43 2.94
CA VAL A 184 8.03 14.39 2.28
C VAL A 184 9.24 14.71 3.16
N LYS A 185 9.00 15.06 4.42
CA LYS A 185 10.02 15.60 5.34
C LYS A 185 10.60 14.54 6.28
N GLY A 186 10.06 13.33 6.28
CA GLY A 186 10.38 12.33 7.30
C GLY A 186 9.82 12.69 8.67
N PHE A 187 10.22 11.91 9.68
CA PHE A 187 9.91 12.18 11.08
C PHE A 187 11.09 12.87 11.76
N THR A 188 10.81 14.03 12.37
CA THR A 188 11.72 14.86 13.19
C THR A 188 10.96 15.39 14.41
N ALA A 189 11.66 16.02 15.36
CA ALA A 189 11.03 16.73 16.47
C ALA A 189 10.04 17.82 15.97
N GLN A 190 10.41 18.57 14.92
CA GLN A 190 9.54 19.57 14.30
C GLN A 190 8.30 18.93 13.64
N ALA A 191 8.47 17.80 12.94
CA ALA A 191 7.35 17.08 12.35
C ALA A 191 6.38 16.57 13.44
N LYS A 192 6.91 16.08 14.56
CA LYS A 192 6.10 15.65 15.71
C LYS A 192 5.25 16.79 16.26
N GLU A 193 5.83 17.97 16.45
CA GLU A 193 5.09 19.15 16.93
C GLU A 193 3.98 19.56 15.95
N GLN A 194 4.30 19.68 14.65
CA GLN A 194 3.32 20.01 13.61
C GLN A 194 2.16 19.00 13.58
N ILE A 195 2.47 17.70 13.65
CA ILE A 195 1.45 16.65 13.63
C ILE A 195 0.63 16.67 14.93
N THR A 196 1.24 16.99 16.07
CA THR A 196 0.54 17.08 17.36
C THR A 196 -0.53 18.17 17.29
N VAL A 197 -0.20 19.35 16.77
CA VAL A 197 -1.18 20.43 16.55
C VAL A 197 -2.31 19.99 15.61
N LEU A 198 -2.00 19.25 14.53
CA LEU A 198 -3.01 18.74 13.61
C LEU A 198 -3.98 17.74 14.26
N ILE A 199 -3.48 16.78 15.05
CA ILE A 199 -4.35 15.77 15.67
C ILE A 199 -5.15 16.31 16.86
N ASP A 200 -4.71 17.41 17.46
CA ASP A 200 -5.41 18.08 18.56
C ASP A 200 -6.74 18.70 18.11
N THR A 201 -6.93 18.96 16.81
CA THR A 201 -8.21 19.42 16.26
C THR A 201 -9.28 18.33 16.23
N LEU A 202 -8.91 17.06 16.45
CA LEU A 202 -9.83 15.93 16.44
C LEU A 202 -10.55 15.80 17.79
N THR A 203 -11.61 16.57 17.97
CA THR A 203 -12.33 16.69 19.25
C THR A 203 -13.43 15.64 19.47
N THR A 204 -13.93 14.99 18.41
CA THR A 204 -14.99 13.98 18.54
C THR A 204 -14.50 12.74 19.32
N PRO A 205 -15.38 11.94 19.95
CA PRO A 205 -14.95 10.75 20.69
C PRO A 205 -14.15 9.73 19.85
N ARG A 206 -14.46 9.59 18.56
CA ARG A 206 -13.65 8.78 17.62
C ARG A 206 -12.35 9.48 17.25
N GLY A 207 -12.41 10.80 17.02
CA GLY A 207 -11.26 11.65 16.74
C GLY A 207 -10.20 11.58 17.85
N GLN A 208 -10.63 11.64 19.11
CA GLN A 208 -9.75 11.50 20.28
C GLN A 208 -9.05 10.14 20.34
N ARG A 209 -9.74 9.05 19.97
CA ARG A 209 -9.12 7.71 19.88
C ARG A 209 -8.08 7.65 18.76
N ILE A 210 -8.36 8.26 17.60
CA ILE A 210 -7.39 8.37 16.50
C ILE A 210 -6.18 9.21 16.93
N ARG A 211 -6.41 10.34 17.61
CA ARG A 211 -5.37 11.18 18.20
C ARG A 211 -4.47 10.37 19.14
N GLN A 212 -5.04 9.58 20.05
CA GLN A 212 -4.27 8.74 20.96
C GLN A 212 -3.41 7.72 20.21
N GLU A 213 -3.97 7.01 19.22
CA GLU A 213 -3.23 6.03 18.44
C GLU A 213 -2.06 6.66 17.65
N ILE A 214 -2.28 7.83 17.05
CA ILE A 214 -1.23 8.58 16.35
C ILE A 214 -0.18 9.09 17.34
N ALA A 215 -0.58 9.62 18.49
CA ALA A 215 0.35 10.09 19.52
C ALA A 215 1.26 8.96 20.03
N THR A 216 0.70 7.75 20.26
CA THR A 216 1.50 6.57 20.60
C THR A 216 2.48 6.20 19.48
N TYR A 217 2.07 6.31 18.23
CA TYR A 217 2.97 6.09 17.10
C TYR A 217 4.11 7.12 17.04
N LEU A 218 3.82 8.41 17.21
CA LEU A 218 4.86 9.46 17.25
C LEU A 218 5.81 9.28 18.43
N ALA A 219 5.32 8.82 19.59
CA ALA A 219 6.16 8.47 20.73
C ALA A 219 7.08 7.28 20.42
N THR A 220 6.56 6.28 19.70
CA THR A 220 7.36 5.15 19.21
C THR A 220 8.47 5.64 18.28
N LEU A 221 8.14 6.47 17.29
CA LEU A 221 9.17 7.05 16.39
C LEU A 221 10.20 7.87 17.16
N SER A 222 9.77 8.68 18.14
CA SER A 222 10.68 9.46 19.00
C SER A 222 11.69 8.58 19.74
N SER A 223 11.28 7.39 20.18
CA SER A 223 12.16 6.45 20.87
C SER A 223 13.20 5.80 19.95
N LEU A 224 13.00 5.86 18.62
CA LEU A 224 13.87 5.29 17.61
C LEU A 224 14.86 6.31 17.02
N THR A 225 14.65 7.61 17.27
CA THR A 225 15.45 8.72 16.73
C THR A 225 16.40 9.29 17.76
N ALA A 226 17.65 9.56 17.38
CA ALA A 226 18.44 10.58 18.07
C ALA A 226 17.89 11.99 17.77
N THR A 227 18.22 12.97 18.60
CA THR A 227 17.68 14.36 18.52
C THR A 227 17.85 15.01 17.13
N ASP A 228 18.93 14.69 16.42
CA ASP A 228 19.28 15.27 15.11
C ASP A 228 19.03 14.31 13.92
N GLU A 229 18.43 13.15 14.17
CA GLU A 229 18.16 12.14 13.13
C GLU A 229 16.78 12.33 12.52
N THR A 230 16.70 12.35 11.19
CA THR A 230 15.42 12.31 10.47
C THR A 230 15.11 10.87 10.07
N LEU A 231 13.96 10.34 10.48
CA LEU A 231 13.54 8.99 10.10
C LEU A 231 12.65 8.97 8.87
N VAL A 232 12.96 8.06 7.96
CA VAL A 232 12.01 7.62 6.93
C VAL A 232 11.06 6.60 7.57
N CYS A 233 9.75 6.84 7.46
CA CYS A 233 8.72 5.99 8.08
C CYS A 233 7.62 5.56 7.10
N CYS A 234 7.85 5.71 5.80
CA CYS A 234 6.90 5.35 4.75
C CYS A 234 7.48 4.31 3.80
N SER A 235 6.68 3.29 3.49
CA SER A 235 6.99 2.17 2.60
C SER A 235 6.09 2.12 1.37
N ASP A 236 5.31 3.18 1.09
CA ASP A 236 4.42 3.29 -0.09
C ASP A 236 5.15 3.08 -1.43
N ILE A 237 6.47 3.28 -1.44
CA ILE A 237 7.32 2.97 -2.58
C ILE A 237 7.19 1.50 -3.02
N ILE A 238 6.95 0.57 -2.09
CA ILE A 238 6.72 -0.85 -2.38
C ILE A 238 5.44 -1.01 -3.20
N GLU A 239 4.35 -0.33 -2.85
CA GLU A 239 3.11 -0.37 -3.64
C GLU A 239 3.30 0.27 -5.02
N SER A 240 4.10 1.32 -5.11
CA SER A 240 4.46 1.95 -6.39
C SER A 240 5.23 0.99 -7.30
N TYR A 241 6.18 0.23 -6.74
CA TYR A 241 6.89 -0.85 -7.44
C TYR A 241 5.92 -1.91 -7.97
N PHE A 242 5.02 -2.41 -7.12
CA PHE A 242 4.02 -3.40 -7.55
C PHE A 242 2.99 -2.82 -8.52
N GLY A 243 2.71 -1.52 -8.46
CA GLY A 243 1.90 -0.79 -9.43
C GLY A 243 2.52 -0.81 -10.82
N LYS A 244 3.80 -0.38 -10.94
CA LYS A 244 4.58 -0.46 -12.19
C LYS A 244 4.66 -1.90 -12.71
N PHE A 245 4.87 -2.88 -11.82
CA PHE A 245 4.89 -4.29 -12.19
C PHE A 245 3.57 -4.75 -12.83
N LYS A 246 2.42 -4.44 -12.22
CA LYS A 246 1.10 -4.81 -12.74
C LYS A 246 0.79 -4.16 -14.09
N GLN A 247 1.28 -2.96 -14.36
CA GLN A 247 1.11 -2.30 -15.66
C GLN A 247 1.90 -2.99 -16.78
N LYS A 248 3.08 -3.57 -16.46
CA LYS A 248 3.91 -4.29 -17.44
C LYS A 248 3.41 -5.70 -17.74
N ILE A 249 2.66 -6.32 -16.83
CA ILE A 249 2.10 -7.66 -17.06
C ILE A 249 0.88 -7.54 -17.96
N ASN A 250 0.90 -8.22 -19.11
CA ASN A 250 -0.28 -8.34 -19.96
C ASN A 250 -1.39 -9.11 -19.21
N PRO A 251 -2.58 -8.52 -18.99
CA PRO A 251 -3.70 -9.19 -18.32
C PRO A 251 -4.10 -10.52 -18.97
N ASN A 252 -3.85 -10.66 -20.28
CA ASN A 252 -4.20 -11.84 -21.07
C ASN A 252 -3.14 -12.95 -21.01
N SER A 253 -2.00 -12.74 -20.35
CA SER A 253 -0.96 -13.77 -20.16
C SER A 253 -0.57 -13.93 -18.69
N PRO A 254 -1.42 -14.56 -17.86
CA PRO A 254 -1.11 -14.87 -16.45
C PRO A 254 0.00 -15.94 -16.30
N HIS A 255 0.58 -16.41 -17.40
CA HIS A 255 1.35 -17.64 -17.50
C HIS A 255 2.87 -17.45 -17.37
N SER A 256 3.35 -16.21 -17.45
CA SER A 256 4.77 -15.80 -17.37
C SER A 256 5.11 -15.02 -16.09
N LEU A 257 4.17 -14.89 -15.14
CA LEU A 257 4.30 -14.00 -13.98
C LEU A 257 5.62 -14.22 -13.21
N THR A 258 6.06 -15.47 -13.07
CA THR A 258 7.30 -15.83 -12.37
C THR A 258 8.54 -15.24 -13.03
N GLU A 259 8.67 -15.33 -14.36
CA GLU A 259 9.83 -14.77 -15.09
C GLU A 259 9.80 -13.23 -15.10
N PHE A 260 8.61 -12.64 -15.14
CA PHE A 260 8.46 -11.19 -15.08
C PHE A 260 8.82 -10.60 -13.72
N VAL A 261 8.81 -11.37 -12.62
CA VAL A 261 9.24 -10.86 -11.30
C VAL A 261 10.67 -10.33 -11.34
N LEU A 262 11.57 -10.91 -12.14
CA LEU A 262 12.94 -10.41 -12.28
C LEU A 262 12.98 -8.99 -12.88
N THR A 263 11.98 -8.59 -13.67
CA THR A 263 11.90 -7.24 -14.21
C THR A 263 11.67 -6.17 -13.13
N ILE A 264 11.19 -6.56 -11.94
CA ILE A 264 11.03 -5.65 -10.79
C ILE A 264 12.39 -5.10 -10.36
N ALA A 265 13.45 -5.91 -10.45
CA ALA A 265 14.82 -5.46 -10.16
C ALA A 265 15.27 -4.29 -11.05
N ASN A 266 14.66 -4.17 -12.23
CA ASN A 266 15.05 -3.21 -13.26
C ASN A 266 14.27 -1.89 -13.20
N PHE A 267 13.48 -1.65 -12.15
CA PHE A 267 12.73 -0.39 -12.04
C PHE A 267 13.57 0.73 -11.42
N ALA A 268 14.52 0.40 -10.54
CA ALA A 268 15.45 1.34 -9.92
C ALA A 268 16.55 1.75 -10.89
N GLY A 269 16.33 2.82 -11.66
CA GLY A 269 17.39 3.52 -12.38
C GLY A 269 17.79 2.93 -13.75
N ALA A 270 18.69 3.66 -14.41
CA ALA A 270 19.26 3.29 -15.69
C ALA A 270 20.52 2.45 -15.46
N PHE A 271 20.54 1.24 -16.02
CA PHE A 271 21.75 0.42 -16.04
C PHE A 271 22.82 1.08 -16.91
N ASN A 272 24.06 1.08 -16.43
CA ASN A 272 25.17 1.49 -17.28
C ASN A 272 25.58 0.34 -18.22
N LYS A 273 26.29 0.66 -19.31
CA LYS A 273 26.67 -0.34 -20.33
C LYS A 273 27.52 -1.47 -19.75
N GLN A 274 28.35 -1.18 -18.74
CA GLN A 274 29.24 -2.16 -18.13
C GLN A 274 28.44 -3.17 -17.30
N GLU A 275 27.46 -2.71 -16.52
CA GLU A 275 26.54 -3.60 -15.76
C GLU A 275 25.76 -4.53 -16.69
N ILE A 276 25.24 -4.00 -17.80
CA ILE A 276 24.51 -4.80 -18.79
C ILE A 276 25.44 -5.86 -19.40
N LYS A 277 26.66 -5.45 -19.79
CA LYS A 277 27.66 -6.36 -20.36
C LYS A 277 28.00 -7.48 -19.37
N GLU A 278 28.31 -7.14 -18.13
CA GLU A 278 28.64 -8.13 -17.11
C GLU A 278 27.48 -9.08 -16.80
N ALA A 279 26.24 -8.58 -16.76
CA ALA A 279 25.07 -9.41 -16.56
C ALA A 279 24.88 -10.41 -17.72
N LEU A 280 25.05 -9.96 -18.97
CA LEU A 280 24.95 -10.81 -20.16
C LEU A 280 26.08 -11.84 -20.25
N GLU A 281 27.27 -11.51 -19.78
CA GLU A 281 28.44 -12.42 -19.78
C GLU A 281 28.38 -13.45 -18.64
N LYS A 282 27.88 -13.07 -17.46
CA LYS A 282 27.89 -13.92 -16.26
C LYS A 282 26.63 -14.76 -16.09
N ILE A 283 25.47 -14.33 -16.60
CA ILE A 283 24.19 -14.99 -16.35
C ILE A 283 23.73 -15.76 -17.59
N THR A 284 23.60 -17.08 -17.46
CA THR A 284 23.19 -17.93 -18.57
C THR A 284 21.70 -18.27 -18.55
N CYS A 285 21.14 -18.67 -19.70
CA CYS A 285 19.77 -19.22 -19.76
C CYS A 285 19.57 -20.45 -18.86
N LYS A 286 20.65 -21.20 -18.56
CA LYS A 286 20.59 -22.33 -17.61
C LYS A 286 20.35 -21.84 -16.19
N ASP A 287 20.91 -20.70 -15.80
CA ASP A 287 20.73 -20.12 -14.46
C ASP A 287 19.31 -19.59 -14.28
N LEU A 288 18.76 -18.91 -15.30
CA LEU A 288 17.35 -18.51 -15.33
C LEU A 288 16.42 -19.73 -15.24
N SER A 289 16.76 -20.81 -15.95
CA SER A 289 15.99 -22.06 -15.90
C SER A 289 16.06 -22.72 -14.52
N LYS A 290 17.22 -22.69 -13.84
CA LYS A 290 17.37 -23.19 -12.47
C LYS A 290 16.56 -22.36 -11.49
N TRP A 291 16.58 -21.04 -11.61
CA TRP A 291 15.78 -20.12 -10.78
C TRP A 291 14.27 -20.42 -10.87
N ASN A 292 13.78 -20.73 -12.07
CA ASN A 292 12.36 -21.03 -12.32
C ASN A 292 11.92 -22.46 -11.90
N LYS A 293 12.82 -23.34 -11.40
CA LYS A 293 12.48 -24.75 -11.09
C LYS A 293 11.59 -24.94 -9.86
N ASN A 294 11.41 -23.92 -9.02
CA ASN A 294 10.71 -24.08 -7.73
C ASN A 294 9.18 -24.02 -7.78
N ASP A 295 8.57 -23.70 -8.93
CA ASP A 295 7.14 -23.96 -9.14
C ASP A 295 6.82 -24.05 -10.63
N ALA A 296 6.36 -25.22 -11.08
CA ALA A 296 5.81 -25.33 -12.43
C ALA A 296 4.70 -24.28 -12.61
N SER A 297 4.89 -23.35 -13.56
CA SER A 297 3.93 -22.28 -13.83
C SER A 297 2.51 -22.86 -13.96
N LEU A 298 1.50 -22.11 -13.52
CA LEU A 298 0.10 -22.52 -13.63
C LEU A 298 -0.28 -22.89 -15.07
N ALA A 299 0.42 -22.31 -16.06
CA ALA A 299 0.32 -22.66 -17.48
C ALA A 299 0.78 -24.10 -17.77
N LYS A 300 1.93 -24.52 -17.25
CA LYS A 300 2.43 -25.90 -17.38
C LYS A 300 1.53 -26.90 -16.68
N LYS A 301 0.98 -26.54 -15.50
CA LYS A 301 -0.02 -27.36 -14.79
C LYS A 301 -1.33 -27.46 -15.58
N ARG A 302 -1.85 -26.34 -16.07
CA ARG A 302 -3.04 -26.28 -16.95
C ARG A 302 -2.83 -27.13 -18.21
N LYS A 303 -1.72 -26.95 -18.93
CA LYS A 303 -1.41 -27.74 -20.13
C LYS A 303 -1.31 -29.23 -19.82
N LYS A 304 -0.74 -29.65 -18.67
CA LYS A 304 -0.74 -31.07 -18.26
C LYS A 304 -2.12 -31.63 -17.95
N ILE A 305 -3.01 -30.84 -17.36
CA ILE A 305 -4.39 -31.24 -17.05
C ILE A 305 -5.21 -31.37 -18.35
N PHE A 306 -5.13 -30.36 -19.23
CA PHE A 306 -5.97 -30.29 -20.42
C PHE A 306 -5.39 -30.98 -21.66
N ASN A 307 -4.08 -31.27 -21.73
CA ASN A 307 -3.50 -32.10 -22.80
C ASN A 307 -3.70 -33.61 -22.57
N LYS A 308 -4.15 -34.05 -21.39
CA LYS A 308 -4.46 -35.49 -21.15
C LYS A 308 -5.76 -35.95 -21.81
N ASN A 309 -6.56 -35.04 -22.38
CA ASN A 309 -7.81 -35.36 -23.09
C ASN A 309 -7.72 -35.12 -24.60
N GLY A 310 -6.53 -35.21 -25.19
CA GLY A 310 -6.34 -35.21 -26.64
C GLY A 310 -6.96 -36.46 -27.27
N MET A 311 -8.21 -36.32 -27.72
CA MET A 311 -8.98 -37.19 -28.60
C MET A 311 -8.12 -38.20 -29.38
N LYS A 312 -8.32 -39.49 -29.10
CA LYS A 312 -8.22 -40.52 -30.15
C LYS A 312 -9.19 -40.09 -31.25
N LYS A 313 -8.69 -39.49 -32.32
CA LYS A 313 -9.43 -39.51 -33.59
C LYS A 313 -9.45 -40.97 -34.02
N ALA A 314 -10.61 -41.61 -33.89
CA ALA A 314 -10.86 -42.87 -34.57
C ALA A 314 -10.75 -42.59 -36.08
N ALA A 315 -9.90 -43.36 -36.74
CA ALA A 315 -9.87 -43.50 -38.18
C ALA A 315 -11.10 -44.31 -38.64
#